data_AF-A0A2N3G7V2-F1
#
_entry.id   AF-A0A2N3G7V2-F1
#
_cell.length_a   1.000
_cell.length_b   1.000
_cell.length_c   1.000
_cell.angle_alpha   90.00
_cell.angle_beta   90.00
_cell.angle_gamma   90.00
#
_symmetry.space_group_name_H-M   'P 1'
#
loop_
_entity.id
_entity.type
_entity.pdbx_description
1 polymer ?
#
loop_
_entity_poly.entity_id
_entity_poly.type
_entity_poly.pdbx_seq_one_letter_code
_entity_poly.pdbx_strand_id
1 'polypeptide(L)'
;SVEEALSEMLKGPTATEKKQGYSTAIPEGTKLRSYSVADDHATVGFSKEMLNYDGGSSRVQAIRSQIDNTIMNNNKTIKTVIITVDGKPADEVLQP
;
A
#
# COMPACT_ATOMS: atom_id res chain seq x y z
N SER A 1 8.85 -11.63 5.70
CA SER A 1 8.24 -11.94 4.39
C SER A 1 7.66 -10.67 3.78
N VAL A 2 7.13 -10.73 2.55
CA VAL A 2 6.42 -9.57 1.97
C VAL A 2 5.15 -9.25 2.77
N GLU A 3 4.38 -10.25 3.22
CA GLU A 3 3.20 -9.98 4.05
C GLU A 3 3.54 -9.31 5.39
N GLU A 4 4.65 -9.69 6.03
CA GLU A 4 5.11 -9.01 7.25
C GLU A 4 5.47 -7.55 6.97
N ALA A 5 6.20 -7.27 5.88
CA ALA A 5 6.53 -5.90 5.50
C ALA A 5 5.29 -5.06 5.19
N LEU A 6 4.30 -5.64 4.51
CA LEU A 6 3.00 -5.01 4.30
C LEU A 6 2.27 -4.77 5.63
N SER A 7 2.30 -5.73 6.56
CA SER A 7 1.67 -5.56 7.87
C SER A 7 2.33 -4.44 8.68
N GLU A 8 3.67 -4.30 8.65
CA GLU A 8 4.36 -3.19 9.31
C GLU A 8 4.07 -1.85 8.62
N MET A 9 4.05 -1.82 7.29
CA MET A 9 3.67 -0.63 6.52
C MET A 9 2.28 -0.11 6.93
N LEU A 10 1.32 -1.00 7.14
CA LEU A 10 -0.05 -0.66 7.54
C LEU A 10 -0.16 -0.16 8.99
N LYS A 11 0.76 -0.54 9.89
CA LYS A 11 0.84 0.05 11.24
C LYS A 11 1.30 1.51 11.18
N GLY A 12 2.04 1.87 10.14
CA GLY A 12 2.61 3.19 9.95
C GLY A 12 3.78 3.48 10.92
N PRO A 13 4.38 4.68 10.83
CA PRO A 13 5.50 5.05 11.68
C PRO A 13 5.08 5.13 13.15
N THR A 14 5.99 4.71 14.02
CA THR A 14 5.89 4.85 15.47
C THR A 14 5.81 6.32 15.89
N ALA A 15 5.40 6.58 17.14
CA ALA A 15 5.38 7.94 17.68
C ALA A 15 6.76 8.61 17.65
N THR A 16 7.85 7.85 17.83
CA THR A 16 9.22 8.37 17.75
C THR A 16 9.59 8.74 16.31
N GLU A 17 9.28 7.88 15.34
CA GLU A 17 9.54 8.15 13.92
C GLU A 17 8.73 9.35 13.41
N LYS A 18 7.47 9.49 13.86
CA LYS A 18 6.65 10.68 13.57
C LYS A 18 7.31 11.96 14.10
N LYS A 19 7.90 11.93 15.31
CA LYS A 19 8.66 13.07 15.86
C LYS A 19 9.94 13.37 15.07
N GLN A 20 10.49 12.39 14.36
CA GLN A 20 11.64 12.55 13.46
C GLN A 20 11.23 13.00 12.05
N GLY A 21 9.93 13.21 11.79
CA GLY A 21 9.42 13.68 10.51
C GLY A 21 9.02 12.56 9.53
N TYR A 22 9.09 11.29 9.93
CA TYR A 22 8.57 10.20 9.11
C TYR A 22 7.04 10.22 9.08
N SER A 23 6.48 9.95 7.91
CA SER A 23 5.04 9.92 7.68
C SER A 23 4.68 8.75 6.77
N THR A 24 3.38 8.48 6.65
CA THR A 24 2.85 7.49 5.72
C THR A 24 1.76 8.09 4.86
N ALA A 25 1.69 7.64 3.61
CA ALA A 25 0.61 7.95 2.70
C ALA A 25 -0.64 7.09 2.97
N ILE A 26 -0.48 5.93 3.62
CA ILE A 26 -1.55 4.96 3.83
C ILE A 26 -2.53 5.48 4.89
N PRO A 27 -3.84 5.51 4.60
CA PRO A 27 -4.85 5.86 5.58
C PRO A 27 -4.90 4.91 6.78
N GLU A 28 -5.14 5.47 7.95
CA GLU A 28 -5.27 4.71 9.20
C GLU A 28 -6.44 3.71 9.14
N GLY A 29 -6.25 2.54 9.73
CA GLY A 29 -7.26 1.48 9.77
C GLY A 29 -7.34 0.61 8.51
N THR A 30 -6.53 0.90 7.48
CA THR A 30 -6.37 0.04 6.30
C THR A 30 -5.89 -1.36 6.70
N LYS A 31 -6.54 -2.40 6.16
CA LYS A 31 -6.22 -3.81 6.44
C LYS A 31 -5.77 -4.53 5.17
N LEU A 32 -4.78 -5.40 5.31
CA LEU A 32 -4.41 -6.36 4.27
C LEU A 32 -5.52 -7.43 4.17
N ARG A 33 -6.05 -7.63 2.96
CA ARG A 33 -7.09 -8.62 2.66
C ARG A 33 -6.52 -9.86 1.99
N SER A 34 -5.57 -9.65 1.08
CA SER A 34 -4.94 -10.73 0.33
C SER A 34 -3.57 -10.29 -0.18
N TYR A 35 -2.69 -11.26 -0.35
CA TYR A 35 -1.45 -11.12 -1.06
C TYR A 35 -1.18 -12.42 -1.82
N SER A 36 -0.86 -12.32 -3.11
CA SER A 36 -0.52 -13.48 -3.93
C SER A 36 0.49 -13.08 -4.99
N VAL A 37 1.33 -14.04 -5.40
CA VAL A 37 2.34 -13.84 -6.43
C VAL A 37 2.15 -14.87 -7.53
N ALA A 38 2.17 -14.40 -8.77
CA ALA A 38 2.25 -15.23 -9.97
C ALA A 38 3.39 -14.66 -10.84
N ASP A 39 4.42 -15.46 -11.08
CA ASP A 39 5.64 -15.05 -11.78
C ASP A 39 6.27 -13.77 -11.18
N ASP A 40 6.34 -12.69 -11.96
CA ASP A 40 6.84 -11.36 -11.55
C ASP A 40 5.72 -10.37 -11.22
N HIS A 41 4.48 -10.84 -11.05
CA HIS A 41 3.31 -10.05 -10.72
C HIS A 41 2.83 -10.35 -9.28
N ALA A 42 2.82 -9.31 -8.44
CA ALA A 42 2.20 -9.38 -7.13
C ALA A 42 0.81 -8.76 -7.18
N THR A 43 -0.20 -9.47 -6.66
CA THR A 43 -1.53 -8.92 -6.42
C THR A 43 -1.73 -8.71 -4.94
N VAL A 44 -2.08 -7.49 -4.54
CA VAL A 44 -2.32 -7.11 -3.14
C VAL A 44 -3.70 -6.48 -3.00
N GLY A 45 -4.46 -6.95 -2.01
CA GLY A 45 -5.80 -6.45 -1.73
C GLY A 45 -5.86 -5.76 -0.38
N PHE A 46 -6.50 -4.59 -0.36
CA PHE A 46 -6.70 -3.78 0.85
C PHE A 46 -8.17 -3.55 1.14
N SER A 47 -8.48 -3.21 2.39
CA SER A 47 -9.82 -2.82 2.81
C SER A 47 -10.21 -1.42 2.35
N LYS A 48 -11.51 -1.12 2.34
CA LYS A 48 -12.08 0.17 1.90
C LYS A 48 -11.51 1.40 2.61
N GLU A 49 -10.96 1.25 3.81
CA GLU A 49 -10.31 2.34 4.57
C GLU A 49 -9.12 2.95 3.82
N MET A 50 -8.53 2.24 2.86
CA MET A 50 -7.53 2.79 1.93
C MET A 50 -8.04 4.02 1.15
N LEU A 51 -9.37 4.18 1.03
CA LEU A 51 -10.00 5.32 0.37
C LEU A 51 -10.22 6.52 1.30
N ASN A 52 -9.89 6.40 2.59
CA ASN A 52 -10.04 7.49 3.56
C ASN A 52 -8.85 8.47 3.47
N TYR A 53 -8.70 9.12 2.33
CA TYR A 53 -7.71 10.17 2.10
C TYR A 53 -8.37 11.42 1.51
N ASP A 54 -7.74 12.58 1.64
CA ASP A 54 -8.30 13.88 1.25
C ASP A 54 -8.37 14.12 -0.28
N GLY A 55 -8.29 13.06 -1.10
CA GLY A 55 -8.21 13.17 -2.56
C GLY A 55 -6.84 13.62 -3.10
N GLY A 56 -6.78 13.90 -4.39
CA GLY A 56 -5.64 14.55 -5.04
C GLY A 56 -4.61 13.59 -5.65
N SER A 57 -4.18 13.91 -6.88
CA SER A 57 -3.22 13.12 -7.65
C SER A 57 -1.91 12.84 -6.91
N SER A 58 -1.37 13.82 -6.20
CA SER A 58 -0.13 13.65 -5.42
C SER A 58 -0.30 12.63 -4.30
N ARG A 59 -1.46 12.60 -3.63
CA ARG A 59 -1.72 11.64 -2.54
C ARG A 59 -1.90 10.23 -3.09
N VAL A 60 -2.63 10.09 -4.20
CA VAL A 60 -2.79 8.81 -4.92
C VAL A 60 -1.43 8.26 -5.33
N GLN A 61 -0.57 9.07 -5.93
CA GLN A 61 0.78 8.66 -6.32
C GLN A 61 1.61 8.20 -5.11
N ALA A 62 1.54 8.92 -3.99
CA ALA A 62 2.25 8.56 -2.77
C ALA A 62 1.78 7.22 -2.19
N ILE A 63 0.47 6.95 -2.16
CA ILE A 63 -0.09 5.67 -1.70
C ILE A 63 0.46 4.51 -2.56
N ARG A 64 0.35 4.63 -3.89
CA ARG A 64 0.79 3.58 -4.83
C ARG A 64 2.28 3.33 -4.71
N SER A 65 3.08 4.41 -4.69
CA SER A 65 4.53 4.33 -4.56
C SER A 65 4.96 3.67 -3.26
N GLN A 66 4.28 3.96 -2.14
CA GLN A 66 4.60 3.33 -0.86
C GLN A 66 4.33 1.81 -0.89
N ILE A 67 3.22 1.39 -1.49
CA ILE A 67 2.86 -0.04 -1.64
C ILE A 67 3.87 -0.75 -2.55
N ASP A 68 4.13 -0.18 -3.73
CA ASP A 68 5.05 -0.75 -4.73
C ASP A 68 6.44 -0.91 -4.14
N ASN A 69 6.98 0.14 -3.53
CA ASN A 69 8.30 0.13 -2.91
C ASN A 69 8.38 -0.90 -1.77
N THR A 70 7.33 -1.03 -0.95
CA THR A 70 7.31 -2.01 0.14
C THR A 70 7.41 -3.44 -0.40
N ILE A 71 6.64 -3.76 -1.44
CA ILE A 71 6.65 -5.10 -2.05
C ILE A 71 7.98 -5.36 -2.76
N MET A 72 8.39 -4.46 -3.67
CA MET A 72 9.59 -4.64 -4.49
C MET A 72 10.90 -4.56 -3.69
N ASN A 73 10.90 -3.91 -2.51
CA ASN A 73 12.05 -3.94 -1.62
C ASN A 73 12.21 -5.27 -0.89
N ASN A 74 11.10 -5.97 -0.63
CA ASN A 74 11.09 -7.24 0.10
C ASN A 74 11.01 -8.47 -0.82
N ASN A 75 10.73 -8.27 -2.11
CA ASN A 75 10.85 -9.30 -3.14
C ASN A 75 11.31 -8.69 -4.47
N LYS A 76 12.57 -8.98 -4.84
CA LYS A 76 13.23 -8.44 -6.03
C LYS A 76 12.80 -9.10 -7.34
N THR A 77 12.03 -10.20 -7.31
CA THR A 77 11.50 -10.83 -8.53
C THR A 77 10.25 -10.13 -9.03
N ILE A 78 9.56 -9.36 -8.18
CA ILE A 78 8.34 -8.63 -8.54
C ILE A 78 8.71 -7.41 -9.37
N LYS A 79 8.08 -7.27 -10.53
CA LYS A 79 8.19 -6.12 -11.42
C LYS A 79 6.89 -5.33 -11.53
N THR A 80 5.76 -5.99 -11.29
CA THR A 80 4.43 -5.39 -11.40
C THR A 80 3.65 -5.65 -10.13
N VAL A 81 3.00 -4.61 -9.61
CA VAL A 81 2.10 -4.70 -8.46
C VAL A 81 0.69 -4.31 -8.91
N ILE A 82 -0.26 -5.22 -8.69
CA ILE A 82 -1.68 -5.03 -8.95
C ILE A 82 -2.36 -4.78 -7.61
N ILE A 83 -2.90 -3.59 -7.44
CA ILE A 83 -3.54 -3.16 -6.19
C ILE A 83 -5.05 -3.26 -6.35
N THR A 84 -5.72 -3.85 -5.37
CA THR A 84 -7.17 -3.83 -5.25
C THR A 84 -7.60 -3.24 -3.91
N VAL A 85 -8.74 -2.55 -3.91
CA VAL A 85 -9.36 -1.99 -2.70
C VAL A 85 -10.81 -2.45 -2.66
N ASP A 86 -11.16 -3.18 -1.61
CA ASP A 86 -12.49 -3.79 -1.44
C ASP A 86 -12.93 -4.62 -2.66
N GLY A 87 -11.97 -5.36 -3.24
CA GLY A 87 -12.19 -6.21 -4.42
C GLY A 87 -12.21 -5.47 -5.76
N LYS A 88 -12.11 -4.14 -5.79
CA LYS A 88 -12.06 -3.35 -7.02
C LYS A 88 -10.63 -2.97 -7.39
N PRO A 89 -10.26 -2.93 -8.69
CA PRO A 89 -8.97 -2.41 -9.12
C PRO A 89 -8.72 -1.00 -8.60
N ALA A 90 -7.50 -0.73 -8.11
CA ALA A 90 -7.13 0.60 -7.63
C ALA A 90 -7.31 1.69 -8.70
N ASP A 91 -7.17 1.36 -9.98
CA ASP A 91 -7.44 2.30 -11.07
C ASP A 91 -8.90 2.71 -11.22
N GLU A 92 -9.84 2.04 -10.55
CA GLU A 92 -11.24 2.47 -10.55
C GLU A 92 -11.58 3.35 -9.34
N VAL A 93 -10.83 3.22 -8.24
CA VAL A 93 -11.20 3.77 -6.92
C VAL A 93 -10.16 4.70 -6.30
N LEU A 94 -8.88 4.59 -6.68
CA LEU A 94 -7.80 5.50 -6.33
C LEU A 94 -7.51 6.42 -7.51
N GLN A 95 -8.47 7.29 -7.81
CA GLN A 95 -8.38 8.32 -8.83
C GLN A 95 -8.08 9.69 -8.20
N PRO A 96 -7.41 10.60 -8.94
CA PRO A 96 -7.14 11.98 -8.52
C PRO A 96 -8.38 12.77 -8.05
#